data_AF-A0A8T3LLU3-F1
#
_entry.id   AF-A0A8T3LLU3-F1
#
_cell.length_a   1.000
_cell.length_b   1.000
_cell.length_c   1.000
_cell.angle_alpha   90.00
_cell.angle_beta   90.00
_cell.angle_gamma   90.00
#
_symmetry.space_group_name_H-M   'P 1'
#
loop_
_entity.id
_entity.type
_entity.pdbx_description
1 polymer ?
#
loop_
_entity_poly.entity_id
_entity_poly.type
_entity_poly.pdbx_seq_one_letter_code
_entity_poly.pdbx_strand_id
1 'polypeptide(L)'
;MGSPAIVMNDRITGMCPIHQIPAAAGAPAPAPPMPFSAPVLQSVVPTVMIGGKPAAVMGSSGFNVPPHVGLHASDPFMAPPMQVGRITSGSPTVLIGGKPAANQSSVCTLCVTPGTLVPSVMTVLVG
;
A
#
# COMPACT_ATOMS: atom_id res chain seq x y z
N MET A 1 19.27 2.03 13.73
CA MET A 1 19.75 2.60 12.46
C MET A 1 18.54 2.99 11.63
N GLY A 2 18.61 4.09 10.88
CA GLY A 2 17.48 4.54 10.06
C GLY A 2 17.27 3.66 8.83
N SER A 3 16.04 3.60 8.35
CA SER A 3 15.64 2.92 7.11
C SER A 3 15.27 3.96 6.04
N PRO A 4 15.39 3.65 4.74
CA PRO A 4 15.03 4.59 3.67
C PRO A 4 13.64 5.18 3.86
N ALA A 5 13.52 6.50 3.72
CA ALA A 5 12.24 7.20 3.79
C ALA A 5 11.30 6.75 2.66
N ILE A 6 10.00 6.68 2.94
CA ILE A 6 8.99 6.48 1.90
C ILE A 6 8.54 7.81 1.35
N VAL A 7 8.41 7.88 0.02
CA VAL A 7 7.97 9.07 -0.70
C VAL A 7 6.80 8.75 -1.63
N MET A 8 6.19 9.80 -2.18
CA MET A 8 5.15 9.68 -3.19
C MET A 8 5.61 8.78 -4.33
N ASN A 9 4.70 7.92 -4.80
CA ASN A 9 4.89 6.93 -5.86
C ASN A 9 5.79 5.73 -5.51
N ASP A 10 6.31 5.63 -4.28
CA ASP A 10 6.79 4.36 -3.74
C ASP A 10 5.64 3.35 -3.64
N ARG A 11 5.96 2.07 -3.51
CA ARG A 11 4.95 1.00 -3.62
C ARG A 11 4.68 0.30 -2.29
N ILE A 12 3.40 0.09 -2.01
CA ILE A 12 2.93 -0.95 -1.09
C ILE A 12 2.67 -2.20 -1.92
N THR A 13 3.36 -3.29 -1.61
CA THR A 13 3.35 -4.53 -2.40
C THR A 13 3.02 -5.74 -1.53
N GLY A 14 2.56 -6.81 -2.18
CA GLY A 14 2.35 -8.11 -1.57
C GLY A 14 1.38 -8.98 -2.35
N MET A 15 0.81 -9.98 -1.68
CA MET A 15 -0.19 -10.89 -2.25
C MET A 15 -1.52 -10.69 -1.55
N CYS A 16 -2.58 -10.48 -2.32
CA CYS A 16 -3.93 -10.30 -1.82
C CYS A 16 -4.68 -11.65 -1.85
N PRO A 17 -5.10 -12.20 -0.69
CA PRO A 17 -5.64 -13.57 -0.62
C PRO A 17 -7.17 -13.64 -0.64
N ILE A 18 -7.88 -12.52 -0.85
CA ILE A 18 -9.33 -12.41 -0.60
C ILE A 18 -10.20 -12.47 -1.85
N HIS A 19 -9.62 -12.91 -2.97
CA HIS A 19 -10.34 -12.99 -4.23
C HIS A 19 -11.21 -14.22 -4.29
N GLN A 20 -12.34 -14.09 -4.98
CA GLN A 20 -13.27 -15.19 -5.20
C GLN A 20 -13.54 -15.34 -6.70
N ILE A 21 -13.75 -16.58 -7.12
CA ILE A 21 -14.13 -16.95 -8.48
C ILE A 21 -15.42 -17.77 -8.41
N PRO A 22 -16.26 -17.81 -9.45
CA PRO A 22 -17.42 -18.69 -9.43
C PRO A 22 -16.97 -20.14 -9.43
N ALA A 23 -17.66 -20.96 -8.65
CA ALA A 23 -17.56 -22.39 -8.72
C ALA A 23 -18.70 -23.00 -9.54
N ALA A 24 -18.53 -24.24 -9.98
CA ALA A 24 -19.53 -25.02 -10.70
C ALA A 24 -20.86 -25.18 -9.95
N ALA A 25 -20.84 -25.07 -8.60
CA ALA A 25 -22.00 -25.12 -7.73
C ALA A 25 -22.74 -23.77 -7.58
N GLY A 26 -22.34 -22.73 -8.33
CA GLY A 26 -22.94 -21.39 -8.30
C GLY A 26 -22.50 -20.49 -7.14
N ALA A 27 -21.99 -21.06 -6.04
CA ALA A 27 -21.37 -20.28 -4.96
C ALA A 27 -19.94 -19.84 -5.33
N PRO A 28 -19.53 -18.60 -5.00
CA PRO A 28 -18.13 -18.19 -5.12
C PRO A 28 -17.20 -19.05 -4.25
N ALA A 29 -16.04 -19.41 -4.79
CA ALA A 29 -14.97 -20.13 -4.10
C ALA A 29 -13.70 -19.26 -3.99
N PRO A 30 -12.84 -19.49 -2.99
CA PRO A 30 -11.56 -18.80 -2.88
C PRO A 30 -10.69 -18.99 -4.14
N ALA A 31 -10.19 -17.88 -4.68
CA ALA A 31 -9.23 -17.89 -5.77
C ALA A 31 -7.79 -17.92 -5.21
N PRO A 32 -6.79 -18.36 -6.00
CA PRO A 32 -5.39 -18.17 -5.66
C PRO A 32 -5.06 -16.69 -5.35
N PRO A 33 -4.11 -16.40 -4.44
CA PRO A 33 -3.73 -15.02 -4.13
C PRO A 33 -3.27 -14.26 -5.37
N MET A 34 -3.66 -13.00 -5.50
CA MET A 34 -3.28 -12.14 -6.62
C MET A 34 -2.23 -11.11 -6.22
N PRO A 35 -1.32 -10.71 -7.12
CA PRO A 35 -0.39 -9.62 -6.86
C PRO A 35 -1.11 -8.32 -6.48
N PHE A 36 -0.50 -7.56 -5.57
CA PHE A 36 -0.93 -6.23 -5.17
C PHE A 36 0.26 -5.26 -5.28
N SER A 37 0.02 -4.12 -5.91
CA SER A 37 0.99 -3.03 -6.02
C SER A 37 0.27 -1.68 -6.08
N ALA A 38 0.28 -0.96 -4.96
CA ALA A 38 -0.33 0.37 -4.87
C ALA A 38 0.75 1.46 -4.78
N PRO A 39 0.76 2.46 -5.69
CA PRO A 39 1.58 3.66 -5.51
C PRO A 39 1.04 4.51 -4.37
N VAL A 40 1.92 4.93 -3.46
CA VAL A 40 1.58 5.84 -2.37
C VAL A 40 1.36 7.24 -2.95
N LEU A 41 0.11 7.63 -3.12
CA LEU A 41 -0.29 8.90 -3.78
C LEU A 41 -1.15 9.79 -2.87
N GLN A 42 -1.78 9.20 -1.86
CA GLN A 42 -2.73 9.88 -0.98
C GLN A 42 -2.11 10.17 0.37
N SER A 43 -2.55 11.27 0.99
CA SER A 43 -2.14 11.68 2.34
C SER A 43 -0.62 11.75 2.53
N VAL A 44 0.13 12.10 1.46
CA VAL A 44 1.54 12.50 1.53
C VAL A 44 1.65 13.96 1.98
N VAL A 45 2.85 14.40 2.37
CA VAL A 45 3.11 15.78 2.82
C VAL A 45 3.80 16.57 1.70
N PRO A 46 3.07 17.38 0.91
CA PRO A 46 3.60 18.07 -0.26
C PRO A 46 4.48 19.29 0.06
N THR A 47 4.70 19.60 1.33
CA THR A 47 5.62 20.66 1.75
C THR A 47 7.01 20.15 2.13
N VAL A 48 7.17 18.82 2.22
CA VAL A 48 8.45 18.18 2.56
C VAL A 48 8.85 17.25 1.43
N MET A 49 9.98 17.55 0.79
CA MET A 49 10.49 16.82 -0.37
C MET A 49 11.69 15.98 0.02
N ILE A 50 11.67 14.70 -0.36
CA ILE A 50 12.81 13.78 -0.22
C ILE A 50 13.09 13.21 -1.62
N GLY A 51 14.31 13.40 -2.13
CA GLY A 51 14.64 13.02 -3.51
C GLY A 51 13.75 13.70 -4.56
N GLY A 52 13.28 14.93 -4.27
CA GLY A 52 12.38 15.69 -5.15
C GLY A 52 10.91 15.23 -5.14
N LYS A 53 10.53 14.31 -4.25
CA LYS A 53 9.16 13.78 -4.14
C LYS A 53 8.55 14.08 -2.76
N PRO A 54 7.22 14.34 -2.67
CA PRO A 54 6.54 14.51 -1.39
C PRO A 54 6.77 13.34 -0.43
N ALA A 55 7.05 13.61 0.84
CA ALA A 55 7.29 12.58 1.84
C ALA A 55 6.00 11.87 2.26
N ALA A 56 6.06 10.55 2.45
CA ALA A 56 4.96 9.76 3.01
C ALA A 56 5.07 9.69 4.54
N VAL A 57 3.92 9.50 5.18
CA VAL A 57 3.75 9.48 6.63
C VAL A 57 2.77 8.38 7.03
N MET A 58 2.64 8.13 8.34
CA MET A 58 1.56 7.30 8.85
C MET A 58 0.21 7.79 8.32
N GLY A 59 -0.55 6.86 7.74
CA GLY A 59 -1.83 7.12 7.10
C GLY A 59 -1.76 7.41 5.61
N SER A 60 -0.57 7.60 5.01
CA SER A 60 -0.41 7.66 3.55
C SER A 60 -0.89 6.36 2.89
N SER A 61 -1.46 6.47 1.70
CA SER A 61 -2.14 5.34 1.04
C SER A 61 -2.10 5.43 -0.48
N GLY A 62 -2.54 4.34 -1.10
CA GLY A 62 -2.69 4.20 -2.54
C GLY A 62 -3.72 3.14 -2.90
N PHE A 63 -4.12 3.12 -4.17
CA PHE A 63 -4.97 2.06 -4.72
C PHE A 63 -4.15 1.07 -5.52
N ASN A 64 -4.57 -0.19 -5.51
CA ASN A 64 -3.93 -1.24 -6.29
C ASN A 64 -3.94 -0.93 -7.79
N VAL A 65 -2.81 -1.18 -8.47
CA VAL A 65 -2.69 -1.03 -9.92
C VAL A 65 -1.91 -2.23 -10.50
N PRO A 66 -2.50 -3.03 -11.41
CA PRO A 66 -3.89 -2.93 -11.89
C PRO A 66 -4.92 -3.28 -10.79
N PRO A 67 -6.14 -2.73 -10.89
CA PRO A 67 -7.21 -3.05 -9.94
C PRO A 67 -7.59 -4.53 -10.02
N HIS A 68 -8.02 -5.10 -8.89
CA HIS A 68 -8.50 -6.49 -8.86
C HIS A 68 -9.88 -6.69 -9.48
N VAL A 69 -10.65 -5.61 -9.64
CA VAL A 69 -12.00 -5.63 -10.23
C VAL A 69 -11.91 -5.90 -11.74
N GLY A 70 -12.71 -6.86 -12.21
CA GLY A 70 -12.92 -7.08 -13.64
C GLY A 70 -11.94 -8.05 -14.30
N LEU A 71 -11.19 -8.83 -13.53
CA LEU A 71 -10.30 -9.87 -14.06
C LEU A 71 -11.07 -11.14 -14.48
N HIS A 72 -12.37 -11.25 -14.19
CA HIS A 72 -13.22 -12.33 -14.71
C HIS A 72 -14.68 -11.86 -14.89
N ALA A 73 -15.39 -12.37 -15.91
CA ALA A 73 -16.76 -11.96 -16.30
C ALA A 73 -17.85 -12.25 -15.25
N SER A 74 -17.45 -12.89 -14.17
CA SER A 74 -18.31 -13.45 -13.13
C SER A 74 -17.74 -13.12 -11.76
N ASP A 75 -17.00 -12.01 -11.65
CA ASP A 75 -16.57 -11.36 -10.43
C ASP A 75 -17.68 -10.37 -10.04
N PRO A 76 -18.79 -10.86 -9.46
CA PRO A 76 -20.01 -10.09 -9.35
C PRO A 76 -19.97 -9.44 -7.96
N PHE A 77 -19.72 -8.15 -7.89
CA PHE A 77 -19.99 -7.38 -6.67
C PHE A 77 -19.17 -7.75 -5.41
N MET A 78 -18.13 -8.59 -5.49
CA MET A 78 -17.11 -8.61 -4.44
C MET A 78 -16.23 -7.38 -4.63
N ALA A 79 -16.78 -6.19 -4.35
CA ALA A 79 -15.99 -4.96 -4.26
C ALA A 79 -14.80 -5.27 -3.33
N PRO A 80 -13.57 -5.46 -3.87
CA PRO A 80 -12.46 -5.91 -3.05
C PRO A 80 -12.30 -4.80 -2.02
N PRO A 81 -12.33 -5.10 -0.71
CA PRO A 81 -12.37 -4.11 0.34
C PRO A 81 -11.31 -3.04 0.05
N MET A 82 -11.84 -1.91 -0.44
CA MET A 82 -11.16 -0.69 -0.88
C MET A 82 -10.06 -0.79 -1.97
N GLN A 83 -9.44 -1.95 -2.27
CA GLN A 83 -8.19 -2.05 -3.06
C GLN A 83 -7.09 -1.11 -2.52
N VAL A 84 -7.14 -0.80 -1.22
CA VAL A 84 -6.28 0.20 -0.60
C VAL A 84 -5.08 -0.47 0.04
N GLY A 85 -3.91 0.10 -0.24
CA GLY A 85 -2.70 -0.08 0.54
C GLY A 85 -2.56 1.11 1.47
N ARG A 86 -2.29 0.89 2.76
CA ARG A 86 -2.13 1.98 3.73
C ARG A 86 -0.95 1.76 4.65
N ILE A 87 -0.18 2.82 4.87
CA ILE A 87 0.87 2.86 5.88
C ILE A 87 0.23 3.05 7.25
N THR A 88 0.46 2.11 8.17
CA THR A 88 -0.20 2.06 9.49
C THR A 88 0.75 2.37 10.65
N SER A 89 2.06 2.45 10.40
CA SER A 89 3.03 2.98 11.36
C SER A 89 4.06 3.87 10.70
N GLY A 90 4.90 4.52 11.49
CA GLY A 90 6.01 5.35 11.04
C GLY A 90 7.06 5.46 12.14
N SER A 91 7.97 6.40 11.97
CA SER A 91 9.01 6.71 12.96
C SER A 91 8.41 7.14 14.32
N PRO A 92 8.97 6.66 15.43
CA PRO A 92 8.57 7.10 16.77
C PRO A 92 9.08 8.51 17.13
N THR A 93 10.09 9.03 16.42
CA THR A 93 10.80 10.27 16.80
C THR A 93 10.82 11.32 15.69
N VAL A 94 10.73 10.91 14.43
CA VAL A 94 10.76 11.79 13.27
C VAL A 94 9.33 12.04 12.79
N LEU A 95 8.91 13.29 12.88
CA LEU A 95 7.61 13.74 12.39
C LEU A 95 7.78 14.57 11.12
N ILE A 96 6.94 14.31 10.12
CA ILE A 96 6.82 15.09 8.89
C ILE A 96 5.37 15.57 8.80
N GLY A 97 5.16 16.88 8.66
CA GLY A 97 3.82 17.46 8.69
C GLY A 97 3.02 17.12 9.95
N GLY A 98 3.71 16.96 11.09
CA GLY A 98 3.11 16.60 12.38
C GLY A 98 2.71 15.13 12.52
N LYS A 99 3.04 14.26 11.55
CA LYS A 99 2.73 12.82 11.58
C LYS A 99 4.02 11.98 11.57
N PRO A 100 4.02 10.77 12.16
CA PRO A 100 5.14 9.84 12.07
C PRO A 100 5.61 9.65 10.63
N ALA A 101 6.89 9.91 10.36
CA ALA A 101 7.48 9.77 9.03
C ALA A 101 7.53 8.29 8.62
N ALA A 102 7.10 7.97 7.40
CA ALA A 102 7.16 6.58 6.93
C ALA A 102 8.56 6.23 6.42
N ASN A 103 8.99 5.01 6.71
CA ASN A 103 10.26 4.44 6.25
C ASN A 103 10.04 2.99 5.78
N GLN A 104 11.06 2.38 5.17
CA GLN A 104 10.97 1.01 4.63
C GLN A 104 10.57 -0.05 5.68
N SER A 105 10.88 0.19 6.96
CA SER A 105 10.53 -0.71 8.06
C SER A 105 9.15 -0.42 8.67
N SER A 106 8.44 0.58 8.16
CA SER A 106 7.08 0.91 8.62
C SER A 106 6.10 -0.20 8.26
N VAL A 107 5.11 -0.40 9.12
CA VAL A 107 4.03 -1.36 8.90
C VAL A 107 3.06 -0.76 7.90
N CYS A 108 2.60 -1.60 6.98
CA CYS A 108 1.53 -1.26 6.06
C CYS A 108 0.60 -2.46 5.86
N THR A 109 -0.60 -2.17 5.42
CA THR A 109 -1.59 -3.18 5.03
C THR A 109 -1.92 -3.01 3.56
N LEU A 110 -2.34 -4.11 2.94
CA LEU A 110 -3.02 -4.14 1.64
C LEU A 110 -4.31 -4.92 1.80
N CYS A 111 -5.43 -4.33 1.40
CA CYS A 111 -6.77 -4.88 1.61
C CYS A 111 -7.01 -5.30 3.08
N VAL A 112 -6.73 -6.56 3.44
CA VAL A 112 -6.91 -7.13 4.79
C VAL A 112 -5.66 -7.83 5.36
N THR A 113 -4.52 -7.74 4.68
CA THR A 113 -3.29 -8.46 5.06
C THR A 113 -2.10 -7.50 5.18
N PRO A 114 -1.02 -7.86 5.89
CA PRO A 114 0.21 -7.08 5.87
C PRO A 114 0.79 -6.93 4.46
N GLY A 115 1.39 -5.78 4.20
CA GLY A 115 2.13 -5.47 2.97
C GLY A 115 3.60 -5.18 3.22
N THR A 116 4.33 -4.86 2.16
CA THR A 116 5.73 -4.44 2.21
C THR A 116 5.92 -3.13 1.44
N LEU A 117 6.69 -2.21 2.01
CA LEU A 117 7.04 -0.94 1.40
C LEU A 117 8.31 -1.09 0.55
N VAL A 118 8.24 -0.58 -0.68
CA VAL A 118 9.36 -0.58 -1.63
C VAL A 118 9.77 0.86 -1.92
N PRO A 119 10.83 1.37 -1.25
CA PRO A 119 11.32 2.72 -1.45
C PRO A 119 11.99 2.89 -2.82
N SER A 120 11.77 4.02 -3.48
CA SER A 120 12.47 4.41 -4.72
C SER A 120 13.62 5.39 -4.48
N VAL A 121 13.74 5.95 -3.28
CA VAL A 121 14.78 6.90 -2.88
C VAL A 121 15.52 6.36 -1.65
N MET A 122 16.86 6.39 -1.70
CA MET A 122 17.72 5.84 -0.64
C MET A 122 18.62 6.91 0.02
N THR A 123 18.45 8.18 -0.33
CA THR A 123 19.34 9.27 0.09
C THR A 123 19.05 9.80 1.50
N VAL A 124 17.87 9.49 2.06
CA VAL A 124 17.46 9.90 3.41
C VAL A 124 17.01 8.68 4.18
N LEU A 125 17.62 8.46 5.34
CA LEU A 125 17.29 7.40 6.27
C LEU A 125 16.52 7.99 7.47
N VAL A 126 15.39 7.40 7.81
CA VAL A 126 14.51 7.79 8.92
C VAL A 126 14.55 6.69 9.97
N GLY A 127 14.96 7.04 11.19
CA GLY A 127 15.01 6.15 12.36
C GLY A 127 13.76 6.21 13.22
#